data_AF-A0AAE0UM64-F1
#
_entry.id   AF-A0AAE0UM64-F1
#
_cell.length_a   1.000
_cell.length_b   1.000
_cell.length_c   1.000
_cell.angle_alpha   90.00
_cell.angle_beta   90.00
_cell.angle_gamma   90.00
#
_symmetry.space_group_name_H-M   'P 1'
#
loop_
_entity.id
_entity.type
_entity.pdbx_description
1 polymer ?
#
loop_
_entity_poly.entity_id
_entity_poly.type
_entity_poly.pdbx_seq_one_letter_code
_entity_poly.pdbx_strand_id
1 'polypeptide(L)'
;MDLSNLTLTVEESEIRHPLRSINPRKATGPDGVPGRVLKDCADQLSGIFTKIFNQSLALSTVPPCLKSSIIFPLPKKSHISSLSD
;
A
#
# COMPACT_ATOMS: atom_id res chain seq x y z
N MET A 1 -30.04 -14.28 -13.88
CA MET A 1 -29.45 -13.00 -13.45
C MET A 1 -27.97 -13.15 -13.63
N ASP A 2 -27.45 -12.51 -14.67
CA ASP A 2 -26.05 -12.66 -15.06
C ASP A 2 -25.16 -11.88 -14.09
N LEU A 3 -24.31 -12.60 -13.35
CA LEU A 3 -23.33 -12.04 -12.41
C LEU A 3 -22.06 -11.55 -13.12
N SER A 4 -21.95 -11.73 -14.45
CA SER A 4 -20.76 -11.38 -15.23
C SER A 4 -20.44 -9.88 -15.26
N ASN A 5 -21.35 -9.03 -14.75
CA ASN A 5 -21.23 -7.58 -14.86
C ASN A 5 -21.14 -6.83 -13.52
N LEU A 6 -20.83 -7.50 -12.41
CA LEU A 6 -20.49 -6.81 -11.17
C LEU A 6 -19.02 -6.32 -11.27
N THR A 7 -18.81 -5.20 -11.96
CA THR A 7 -17.49 -4.57 -12.02
C THR A 7 -17.16 -3.96 -10.68
N LEU A 8 -16.21 -4.57 -9.96
CA LEU A 8 -15.63 -3.98 -8.76
C LEU A 8 -14.82 -2.75 -9.17
N THR A 9 -15.28 -1.58 -8.74
CA THR A 9 -14.62 -0.31 -8.99
C THR A 9 -14.35 0.40 -7.67
N VAL A 10 -13.23 1.12 -7.66
CA VAL A 10 -12.79 1.95 -6.55
C VAL A 10 -13.03 3.40 -6.94
N GLU A 11 -13.63 4.17 -6.04
CA GLU A 11 -13.81 5.60 -6.18
C GLU A 11 -12.59 6.39 -5.66
N GLU A 12 -12.42 7.60 -6.17
CA GLU A 12 -11.31 8.45 -5.74
C GLU A 12 -11.39 8.83 -4.25
N SER A 13 -12.60 8.92 -3.70
CA SER A 13 -12.87 9.16 -2.28
C SER A 13 -12.28 8.06 -1.40
N GLU A 14 -12.40 6.80 -1.83
CA GLU A 14 -11.90 5.60 -1.16
C GLU A 14 -10.38 5.52 -1.17
N ILE A 15 -9.71 6.24 -2.07
CA ILE A 15 -8.25 6.36 -2.10
C ILE A 15 -7.77 7.58 -1.30
N ARG A 16 -8.46 8.72 -1.45
CA ARG A 16 -8.10 9.98 -0.80
C ARG A 16 -8.11 9.86 0.72
N HIS A 17 -9.11 9.17 1.28
CA HIS A 17 -9.24 9.04 2.72
C HIS A 17 -8.07 8.24 3.35
N PRO A 18 -7.69 7.05 2.84
CA PRO A 18 -6.47 6.37 3.25
C PRO A 18 -5.20 7.21 3.09
N LEU A 19 -5.01 7.92 1.97
CA LEU A 19 -3.83 8.76 1.76
C LEU A 19 -3.71 9.84 2.85
N ARG A 20 -4.82 10.50 3.20
CA ARG A 20 -4.86 11.51 4.27
C ARG A 20 -4.64 10.92 5.67
N SER A 21 -4.95 9.64 5.88
CA SER A 21 -4.78 8.96 7.18
C SER A 21 -3.40 8.33 7.37
N ILE A 22 -2.51 8.38 6.36
CA ILE A 22 -1.13 7.90 6.48
C ILE A 22 -0.43 8.56 7.68
N ASN A 23 0.28 7.75 8.46
CA ASN A 23 1.16 8.25 9.52
C ASN A 23 2.50 8.68 8.92
N PRO A 24 2.81 9.98 8.85
CA PRO A 24 4.04 10.48 8.20
C PRO A 24 5.32 10.11 8.95
N ARG A 25 5.22 9.58 10.18
CA ARG A 25 6.37 9.18 11.01
C ARG A 25 6.84 7.75 10.77
N LYS A 26 6.13 6.98 9.94
CA LYS A 26 6.56 5.62 9.58
C LYS A 26 7.77 5.68 8.65
N ALA A 27 8.59 4.64 8.73
CA ALA A 27 9.71 4.47 7.81
C ALA A 27 9.22 4.44 6.36
N THR A 28 10.04 5.00 5.48
CA THR A 28 9.84 5.00 4.04
C THR A 28 9.91 3.58 3.48
N GLY A 29 9.10 3.31 2.45
CA GLY A 29 9.12 2.03 1.74
C GLY A 29 10.40 1.84 0.89
N PRO A 30 10.50 0.71 0.17
CA PRO A 30 11.57 0.46 -0.80
C PRO A 30 11.71 1.52 -1.90
N ASP A 31 10.65 2.28 -2.15
CA ASP A 31 10.55 3.31 -3.19
C ASP A 31 11.20 4.64 -2.81
N GLY A 32 11.61 4.81 -1.56
CA GLY A 32 12.19 6.07 -1.09
C GLY A 32 11.17 7.20 -0.92
N VAL A 33 9.86 6.95 -1.07
CA VAL A 33 8.81 7.96 -0.94
C VAL A 33 8.33 8.07 0.52
N PRO A 34 8.56 9.21 1.21
CA PRO A 34 8.09 9.37 2.58
C PRO A 34 6.56 9.36 2.65
N GLY A 35 6.00 8.74 3.69
CA GLY A 35 4.55 8.75 3.91
C GLY A 35 3.95 10.16 4.03
N ARG A 36 4.76 11.16 4.40
CA ARG A 36 4.36 12.57 4.40
C ARG A 36 4.01 13.10 3.01
N VAL A 37 4.76 12.70 1.97
CA VAL A 37 4.47 13.09 0.58
C VAL A 37 3.12 12.53 0.14
N LEU A 38 2.86 11.25 0.45
CA LEU A 38 1.59 10.61 0.12
C LEU A 38 0.39 11.30 0.80
N LYS A 39 0.58 11.75 2.04
CA LYS A 39 -0.43 12.47 2.82
C LYS A 39 -0.68 13.88 2.30
N ASP A 40 0.39 14.66 2.13
CA ASP A 40 0.32 16.07 1.74
C ASP A 40 -0.17 16.21 0.29
N CYS A 41 0.16 15.24 -0.57
CA CYS A 41 -0.26 15.20 -1.97
C CYS A 41 -1.49 14.31 -2.22
N ALA A 42 -2.29 14.03 -1.19
CA ALA A 42 -3.42 13.10 -1.32
C ALA A 42 -4.37 13.49 -2.46
N ASP A 43 -4.70 14.77 -2.61
CA ASP A 43 -5.65 15.23 -3.62
C ASP A 43 -5.11 15.07 -5.05
N GLN A 44 -3.81 15.32 -5.24
CA GLN A 44 -3.13 15.17 -6.51
C GLN A 44 -2.92 13.70 -6.89
N LEU A 45 -2.68 12.85 -5.90
CA LEU A 45 -2.35 11.43 -6.10
C LEU A 45 -3.57 10.52 -6.19
N SER A 46 -4.71 10.92 -5.62
CA SER A 46 -5.90 10.04 -5.54
C SER A 46 -6.37 9.60 -6.92
N GLY A 47 -6.44 10.50 -7.89
CA GLY A 47 -6.90 10.17 -9.25
C GLY A 47 -6.00 9.16 -9.97
N ILE A 48 -4.67 9.25 -9.83
CA ILE A 48 -3.75 8.32 -10.50
C ILE A 48 -3.77 6.93 -9.82
N PHE A 49 -3.80 6.89 -8.50
CA PHE A 49 -3.92 5.62 -7.76
C PHE A 49 -5.24 4.91 -8.05
N THR A 50 -6.34 5.66 -8.16
CA THR A 50 -7.66 5.12 -8.54
C THR A 50 -7.61 4.41 -9.89
N LYS A 51 -6.97 5.04 -10.89
CA LYS A 51 -6.78 4.43 -12.22
C LYS A 51 -5.94 3.15 -12.14
N ILE A 52 -4.84 3.18 -11.40
CA ILE A 52 -3.96 2.01 -11.21
C ILE A 52 -4.72 0.85 -10.56
N PHE A 53 -5.49 1.12 -9.49
CA PHE A 53 -6.25 0.08 -8.80
C PHE A 53 -7.38 -0.49 -9.65
N ASN A 54 -8.16 0.35 -10.33
CA ASN A 54 -9.23 -0.13 -11.22
C ASN A 54 -8.67 -0.93 -12.39
N GLN A 55 -7.52 -0.54 -12.95
CA GLN A 55 -6.84 -1.33 -13.97
C GLN A 55 -6.33 -2.67 -13.42
N SER A 56 -5.77 -2.68 -12.21
CA SER A 56 -5.32 -3.90 -11.53
C SER A 56 -6.49 -4.87 -11.28
N LEU A 57 -7.64 -4.36 -10.83
CA LEU A 57 -8.87 -5.11 -10.63
C LEU A 57 -9.42 -5.69 -11.93
N ALA A 58 -9.53 -4.88 -12.99
CA ALA A 58 -10.00 -5.33 -14.29
C ALA A 58 -9.11 -6.42 -14.91
N LEU A 59 -7.80 -6.32 -14.72
CA LEU A 59 -6.82 -7.30 -15.22
C LEU A 59 -6.57 -8.44 -14.24
N SER A 60 -7.19 -8.43 -13.06
CA SER A 60 -6.92 -9.36 -11.96
C SER A 60 -5.41 -9.54 -11.66
N THR A 61 -4.63 -8.46 -11.80
CA THR A 61 -3.17 -8.51 -11.74
C THR A 61 -2.62 -7.36 -10.91
N VAL A 62 -1.76 -7.66 -9.93
CA VAL A 62 -1.07 -6.66 -9.13
C VAL A 62 0.30 -6.34 -9.75
N PRO A 63 0.62 -5.06 -10.00
CA PRO A 63 1.94 -4.64 -10.48
C PRO A 63 3.08 -5.24 -9.65
N PRO A 64 4.14 -5.81 -10.28
CA PRO A 64 5.25 -6.43 -9.55
C PRO A 64 5.90 -5.53 -8.50
N CYS A 65 6.07 -4.23 -8.78
CA CYS A 65 6.63 -3.27 -7.85
C CYS A 65 5.82 -3.10 -6.56
N LEU A 66 4.50 -3.34 -6.60
CA LEU A 66 3.62 -3.28 -5.43
C LEU A 66 3.61 -4.58 -4.61
N LYS A 67 4.24 -5.65 -5.12
CA LYS A 67 4.42 -6.93 -4.41
C LYS A 67 5.77 -7.01 -3.69
N SER A 68 6.67 -6.06 -3.93
CA SER A 68 8.00 -6.02 -3.32
C SER A 68 7.95 -5.35 -1.94
N SER A 69 8.57 -5.97 -0.94
CA SER A 69 8.79 -5.35 0.38
C SER A 69 10.23 -5.60 0.84
N ILE A 70 10.81 -4.65 1.58
CA ILE A 70 12.10 -4.86 2.24
C ILE A 70 11.87 -5.38 3.65
N ILE A 71 12.41 -6.57 3.93
CA ILE A 71 12.35 -7.19 5.26
C ILE A 71 13.75 -7.12 5.86
N PHE A 72 13.93 -6.24 6.84
CA PHE A 72 15.13 -6.24 7.68
C PHE A 72 14.84 -6.99 8.99
N PRO A 73 15.48 -8.15 9.24
CA PRO A 73 15.31 -8.83 10.52
C PRO A 73 15.94 -7.99 11.64
N LEU A 74 15.12 -7.54 12.58
CA LEU A 74 15.56 -6.83 13.79
C LEU A 74 15.55 -7.79 14.99
N PRO A 75 16.69 -7.93 15.71
CA PRO A 75 16.73 -8.72 16.93
C PRO A 75 15.77 -8.15 17.98
N LYS A 76 14.82 -8.96 18.46
CA LYS A 76 13.88 -8.56 19.52
C LYS A 76 14.53 -8.45 20.90
N LYS A 77 15.65 -9.14 21.12
CA LYS A 77 16.45 -9.13 22.35
C LYS A 77 17.91 -8.92 21.99
N SER A 78 18.63 -8.14 22.80
CA SER A 78 20.08 -7.94 22.66
C SER A 78 20.89 -9.17 23.06
N HIS A 79 20.32 -10.06 23.89
CA HIS A 79 20.97 -11.27 24.37
C HIS A 79 20.04 -12.49 24.19
N ILE A 80 20.59 -13.56 23.62
CA ILE A 80 19.92 -14.86 23.50
C ILE A 80 20.10 -15.56 24.85
N SER A 81 19.06 -15.61 25.67
CA SER A 81 19.03 -16.49 26.84
C SER A 81 18.62 -17.89 26.36
N SER A 82 19.62 -18.70 26.01
CA SER A 82 19.62 -20.15 25.72
C SER A 82 18.44 -20.74 24.93
N LEU A 83 18.78 -21.49 23.89
CA LEU A 83 17.83 -22.36 23.17
C LEU A 83 17.18 -23.33 24.16
N SER A 84 15.85 -23.27 24.28
CA SER A 84 15.08 -24.31 24.96
C SER A 84 14.75 -25.36 23.91
N ASP A 85 15.38 -26.54 24.01
CA ASP A 85 14.98 -27.74 23.26
C ASP A 85 13.61 -28.25 23.73
#